data_AF-A0A1J1LSK5-F1
#
_entry.id   AF-A0A1J1LSK5-F1
#
_cell.length_a   1.000
_cell.length_b   1.000
_cell.length_c   1.000
_cell.angle_alpha   90.00
_cell.angle_beta   90.00
_cell.angle_gamma   90.00
#
_symmetry.space_group_name_H-M   'P 1'
#
loop_
_entity.id
_entity.type
_entity.pdbx_description
1 polymer ?
#
loop_
_entity_poly.entity_id
_entity_poly.type
_entity_poly.pdbx_seq_one_letter_code
_entity_poly.pdbx_strand_id
1 'polypeptide(L)'
;MQLKKVNKKHNSLSELGLSYPDFLKLMIGVTIFCLTYLMIYSLSRQSNTTNINHQNLLKFPLNYCGDQTSGGTNMWYPVYVDYSDKNLKTIKESFCCDSYLDESDNLIQVASFYNPKNANNLVKVLKSNGITSARVGTGEQKTTSRSPIRKPGCN
;
A
#
# COMPACT_ATOMS: atom_id res chain seq x y z
N MET A 1 7.74 47.34 65.48
CA MET A 1 8.70 46.97 64.41
C MET A 1 7.90 46.75 63.14
N GLN A 2 8.12 47.59 62.13
CA GLN A 2 7.21 47.83 60.99
C GLN A 2 7.21 46.69 59.96
N LEU A 3 6.01 46.34 59.47
CA LEU A 3 5.77 45.45 58.33
C LEU A 3 6.20 46.14 57.02
N LYS A 4 7.19 45.57 56.33
CA LYS A 4 7.67 46.05 55.04
C LYS A 4 6.82 45.44 53.92
N LYS A 5 5.91 46.24 53.34
CA LYS A 5 5.23 45.94 52.07
C LYS A 5 6.26 45.92 50.93
N VAL A 6 6.41 44.79 50.27
CA VAL A 6 7.12 44.67 48.98
C VAL A 6 6.08 44.80 47.87
N ASN A 7 6.30 45.75 46.97
CA ASN A 7 5.39 45.99 45.86
C ASN A 7 6.18 46.09 44.53
N LYS A 8 5.72 45.29 43.57
CA LYS A 8 5.65 45.57 42.12
C LYS A 8 6.94 45.55 41.28
N LYS A 9 6.96 44.64 40.29
CA LYS A 9 6.85 45.02 38.85
C LYS A 9 6.57 43.79 37.97
N HIS A 10 5.41 43.81 37.30
CA HIS A 10 5.12 42.98 36.13
C HIS A 10 5.91 43.54 34.94
N ASN A 11 6.71 42.71 34.29
CA ASN A 11 7.33 43.04 33.01
C ASN A 11 6.33 42.74 31.90
N SER A 12 5.64 43.77 31.41
CA SER A 12 4.89 43.72 30.16
C SER A 12 5.85 43.85 28.99
N LEU A 13 5.90 42.81 28.14
CA LEU A 13 6.49 42.86 26.81
C LEU A 13 5.74 43.91 25.97
N SER A 14 6.34 45.07 25.78
CA SER A 14 5.93 46.04 24.75
C SER A 14 7.02 47.07 24.53
N GLU A 15 8.14 46.67 23.93
CA GLU A 15 9.13 47.58 23.35
C GLU A 15 9.49 47.12 21.94
N LEU A 16 8.60 47.40 20.99
CA LEU A 16 8.95 47.51 19.58
C LEU A 16 8.15 48.70 19.07
N GLY A 17 8.75 49.89 19.16
CA GLY A 17 8.17 51.17 18.75
C GLY A 17 8.02 51.27 17.23
N LEU A 18 7.16 50.43 16.65
CA LEU A 18 6.80 50.43 15.24
C LEU A 18 5.51 51.22 15.04
N SER A 19 5.57 52.18 14.11
CA SER A 19 4.42 52.98 13.70
C SER A 19 3.34 52.10 13.07
N TYR A 20 2.08 52.33 13.45
CA TYR A 20 0.90 51.55 13.01
C TYR A 20 0.81 51.27 11.49
N PRO A 21 1.11 52.20 10.55
CA PRO A 21 1.10 51.89 9.12
C PRO A 21 2.14 50.83 8.70
N ASP A 22 3.27 50.74 9.41
CA ASP A 22 4.33 49.77 9.09
C ASP A 22 4.00 48.40 9.65
N PHE A 23 3.35 48.34 10.83
CA PHE A 23 2.82 47.10 11.39
C PHE A 23 1.71 46.52 10.50
N LEU A 24 0.84 47.38 9.95
CA LEU A 24 -0.23 46.96 9.03
C LEU A 24 0.34 46.35 7.74
N LYS A 25 1.39 46.95 7.15
CA LYS A 25 2.06 46.39 5.95
C LYS A 25 2.71 45.04 6.24
N LEU A 26 3.32 44.88 7.41
CA LEU A 26 3.97 43.65 7.83
C LEU A 26 2.95 42.52 8.05
N MET A 27 1.81 42.84 8.70
CA MET A 27 0.72 41.89 8.92
C MET A 27 -0.01 41.49 7.61
N ILE A 28 -0.14 42.41 6.64
CA ILE A 28 -0.65 42.08 5.30
C ILE A 28 0.33 41.17 4.54
N GLY A 29 1.64 41.44 4.63
CA GLY A 29 2.66 40.59 4.00
C GLY A 29 2.65 39.15 4.53
N VAL A 30 2.53 38.98 5.85
CA VAL A 30 2.50 37.66 6.50
C VAL A 30 1.22 36.90 6.15
N THR A 31 0.06 37.57 6.08
CA THR A 31 -1.20 36.90 5.71
C THR A 31 -1.21 36.47 4.24
N ILE A 32 -0.71 37.30 3.33
CA ILE A 32 -0.58 36.92 1.90
C ILE A 32 0.37 35.73 1.74
N PHE A 33 1.52 35.74 2.41
CA PHE A 33 2.48 34.63 2.35
C PHE A 33 1.91 33.33 2.94
N CYS A 34 1.14 33.43 4.02
CA CYS A 34 0.48 32.27 4.64
C CYS A 34 -0.61 31.70 3.73
N LEU A 35 -1.42 32.57 3.10
CA LEU A 35 -2.47 32.15 2.16
C LEU A 35 -1.89 31.54 0.88
N THR A 36 -0.81 32.09 0.32
CA THR A 36 -0.15 31.49 -0.85
C THR A 36 0.53 30.16 -0.52
N TYR A 37 1.12 30.03 0.66
CA TYR A 37 1.68 28.76 1.14
C TYR A 37 0.59 27.69 1.30
N LEU A 38 -0.55 28.02 1.91
CA LEU A 38 -1.67 27.09 2.06
C LEU A 38 -2.28 26.66 0.71
N MET A 39 -2.31 27.55 -0.28
CA MET A 39 -2.78 27.23 -1.64
C MET A 39 -1.79 26.34 -2.42
N ILE A 40 -0.47 26.46 -2.19
CA ILE A 40 0.54 25.54 -2.77
C ILE A 40 0.45 24.15 -2.12
N TYR A 41 0.15 24.08 -0.82
CA TYR A 41 -0.06 22.80 -0.12
C TYR A 41 -1.32 22.05 -0.57
N SER A 42 -2.42 22.76 -0.88
CA SER A 42 -3.64 22.11 -1.36
C SER A 42 -3.53 21.60 -2.80
N LEU A 43 -2.73 22.26 -3.65
CA LEU A 43 -2.50 21.81 -5.03
C LEU A 43 -1.65 20.52 -5.11
N SER A 44 -0.88 20.22 -4.07
CA SER A 44 -0.07 18.98 -3.97
C SER A 44 -0.89 17.75 -3.52
N ARG A 45 -2.18 17.91 -3.16
CA ARG A 45 -3.10 16.81 -2.81
C ARG A 45 -3.76 16.13 -4.00
N GLN A 46 -3.28 16.37 -5.22
CA GLN A 46 -3.75 15.68 -6.42
C GLN A 46 -2.59 14.91 -7.06
N SER A 47 -2.06 13.93 -6.33
CA SER A 47 -1.15 12.93 -6.87
C SER A 47 -1.83 11.56 -6.79
N ASN A 48 -2.11 11.02 -7.98
CA ASN A 48 -2.50 9.64 -8.28
C ASN A 48 -3.94 9.21 -7.98
N THR A 49 -4.91 9.90 -8.60
CA THR A 49 -6.02 9.15 -9.19
C THR A 49 -5.47 8.41 -10.41
N THR A 50 -4.78 7.29 -10.18
CA THR A 50 -4.44 6.39 -11.26
C THR A 50 -5.74 5.92 -11.88
N ASN A 51 -5.82 6.13 -13.18
CA ASN A 51 -6.76 5.53 -14.11
C ASN A 51 -7.19 4.15 -13.61
N ILE A 52 -8.43 4.01 -13.12
CA ILE A 52 -9.00 2.76 -12.64
C ILE A 52 -9.20 1.87 -13.88
N ASN A 53 -8.11 1.30 -14.39
CA ASN A 53 -8.20 -0.01 -15.01
C ASN A 53 -8.76 -0.90 -13.92
N HIS A 54 -9.91 -1.52 -14.20
CA HIS A 54 -10.62 -2.50 -13.39
C HIS A 54 -9.72 -3.71 -13.05
N GLN A 55 -8.63 -3.52 -12.32
CA GLN A 55 -8.04 -4.55 -11.50
C GLN A 55 -9.01 -4.66 -10.33
N ASN A 56 -10.01 -5.54 -10.48
CA ASN A 56 -10.81 -6.02 -9.36
C ASN A 56 -9.88 -6.14 -8.16
N LEU A 57 -10.12 -5.33 -7.14
CA LEU A 57 -9.39 -5.37 -5.88
C LEU A 57 -9.53 -6.83 -5.41
N LEU A 58 -8.50 -7.65 -5.61
CA LEU A 58 -8.57 -9.08 -5.29
C LEU A 58 -8.82 -9.15 -3.79
N LYS A 59 -10.05 -9.52 -3.42
CA LYS A 59 -10.44 -9.67 -2.02
C LYS A 59 -9.96 -11.03 -1.59
N PHE A 60 -8.81 -11.04 -0.94
CA PHE A 60 -8.24 -12.23 -0.34
C PHE A 60 -8.93 -12.55 1.01
N PRO A 61 -8.91 -13.83 1.45
CA PRO A 61 -8.41 -14.98 0.70
C PRO A 61 -9.32 -15.34 -0.49
N LEU A 62 -8.76 -16.02 -1.49
CA LEU A 62 -9.45 -16.54 -2.66
C LEU A 62 -9.35 -18.06 -2.67
N ASN A 63 -10.47 -18.72 -3.00
CA ASN A 63 -10.51 -20.17 -3.16
C ASN A 63 -9.56 -20.69 -4.26
N TYR A 64 -9.33 -19.87 -5.29
CA TYR A 64 -8.47 -20.13 -6.44
C TYR A 64 -7.79 -18.84 -6.86
N CYS A 65 -6.47 -18.85 -6.96
CA CYS A 65 -5.69 -17.65 -7.27
C CYS A 65 -5.21 -17.52 -8.71
N GLY A 66 -5.45 -18.49 -9.59
CA GLY A 66 -5.03 -18.42 -10.99
C GLY A 66 -5.97 -17.62 -11.89
N ASP A 67 -5.59 -17.54 -13.17
CA ASP A 67 -6.45 -16.96 -14.20
C ASP A 67 -7.66 -17.86 -14.51
N GLN A 68 -8.77 -17.22 -14.90
CA GLN A 68 -9.90 -17.93 -15.49
C GLN A 68 -9.58 -18.27 -16.94
N THR A 69 -9.62 -19.57 -17.28
CA THR A 69 -9.48 -20.05 -18.66
C THR A 69 -10.55 -21.08 -18.97
N SER A 70 -10.88 -21.24 -20.25
CA SER A 70 -11.64 -22.38 -20.78
C SER A 70 -10.84 -23.69 -20.77
N GLY A 71 -9.54 -23.63 -20.46
CA GLY A 71 -8.60 -24.75 -20.46
C GLY A 71 -7.70 -24.75 -21.69
N GLY A 72 -7.09 -25.90 -21.98
CA GLY A 72 -6.21 -26.11 -23.13
C GLY A 72 -4.73 -25.88 -22.82
N THR A 73 -3.90 -25.97 -23.87
CA THR A 73 -2.44 -25.84 -23.78
C THR A 73 -2.04 -24.38 -23.85
N ASN A 74 -1.57 -23.83 -22.73
CA ASN A 74 -1.09 -22.45 -22.65
C ASN A 74 0.28 -22.41 -21.96
N MET A 75 0.97 -21.28 -22.08
CA MET A 75 2.13 -20.98 -21.26
C MET A 75 1.65 -20.43 -19.91
N TRP A 76 2.14 -21.01 -18.82
CA TRP A 76 1.73 -20.71 -17.46
C TRP A 76 2.92 -20.23 -16.64
N TYR A 77 2.73 -19.12 -15.95
CA TYR A 77 3.72 -18.47 -15.10
C TYR A 77 3.37 -18.74 -13.63
N PRO A 78 4.03 -19.71 -12.99
CA PRO A 78 3.78 -20.02 -11.59
C PRO A 78 4.29 -18.90 -10.68
N VAL A 79 3.66 -18.75 -9.52
CA VAL A 79 4.14 -17.88 -8.45
C VAL A 79 4.59 -18.75 -7.28
N TYR A 80 5.87 -18.62 -6.93
CA TYR A 80 6.51 -19.40 -5.89
C TYR A 80 6.88 -18.52 -4.69
N VAL A 81 6.87 -19.12 -3.51
CA VAL A 81 7.37 -18.57 -2.25
C VAL A 81 8.25 -19.62 -1.60
N ASP A 82 9.35 -19.21 -0.96
CA ASP A 82 10.20 -20.15 -0.21
C ASP A 82 9.40 -20.81 0.92
N TYR A 83 9.55 -22.13 1.03
CA TYR A 83 8.82 -22.89 2.04
C TYR A 83 9.24 -22.52 3.47
N SER A 84 8.22 -22.29 4.28
CA SER A 84 8.24 -22.45 5.73
C SER A 84 6.81 -22.76 6.16
N ASP A 85 6.63 -23.47 7.27
CA ASP A 85 5.28 -23.76 7.79
C ASP A 85 4.47 -22.49 8.01
N LYS A 86 5.14 -21.43 8.48
CA LYS A 86 4.55 -20.10 8.64
C LYS A 86 4.06 -19.55 7.30
N ASN A 87 4.89 -19.55 6.26
CA ASN A 87 4.51 -19.04 4.94
C ASN A 87 3.35 -19.84 4.35
N LEU A 88 3.41 -21.18 4.40
CA LEU A 88 2.37 -22.03 3.84
C LEU A 88 1.03 -21.79 4.53
N LYS A 89 1.04 -21.72 5.87
CA LYS A 89 -0.14 -21.40 6.67
C LYS A 89 -0.70 -20.01 6.33
N THR A 90 0.15 -18.98 6.35
CA THR A 90 -0.25 -17.60 6.03
C THR A 90 -0.82 -17.49 4.61
N ILE A 91 -0.21 -18.14 3.62
CA ILE A 91 -0.68 -18.11 2.24
C ILE A 91 -2.06 -18.77 2.12
N LYS A 92 -2.25 -19.95 2.72
CA LYS A 92 -3.55 -20.65 2.69
C LYS A 92 -4.66 -19.86 3.38
N GLU A 93 -4.37 -19.27 4.54
CA GLU A 93 -5.39 -18.59 5.36
C GLU A 93 -5.71 -17.17 4.87
N SER A 94 -4.71 -16.45 4.33
CA SER A 94 -4.83 -15.02 4.04
C SER A 94 -4.78 -14.67 2.55
N PHE A 95 -4.40 -15.61 1.68
CA PHE A 95 -4.23 -15.35 0.25
C PHE A 95 -4.93 -16.41 -0.61
N CYS A 96 -4.30 -17.55 -0.86
CA CYS A 96 -4.71 -18.51 -1.86
C CYS A 96 -4.92 -19.86 -1.21
N CYS A 97 -6.18 -20.25 -1.08
CA CYS A 97 -6.56 -21.48 -0.37
C CYS A 97 -6.05 -22.73 -1.10
N ASP A 98 -5.95 -22.66 -2.42
CA ASP A 98 -5.45 -23.71 -3.32
C ASP A 98 -3.92 -23.78 -3.41
N SER A 99 -3.20 -22.97 -2.63
CA SER A 99 -1.74 -23.06 -2.56
C SER A 99 -1.27 -24.39 -1.97
N TYR A 100 -0.12 -24.89 -2.43
CA TYR A 100 0.44 -26.16 -1.98
C TYR A 100 1.96 -26.13 -1.95
N LEU A 101 2.55 -27.06 -1.18
CA LEU A 101 3.99 -27.32 -1.17
C LEU A 101 4.33 -28.18 -2.37
N ASP A 102 5.20 -27.67 -3.23
CA ASP A 102 5.94 -28.47 -4.19
C ASP A 102 7.14 -29.10 -3.49
N GLU A 103 7.03 -30.39 -3.20
CA GLU A 103 8.06 -31.16 -2.47
C GLU A 103 9.36 -31.31 -3.27
N SER A 104 9.30 -31.16 -4.61
CA SER A 104 10.48 -31.37 -5.45
C SER A 104 11.51 -30.25 -5.31
N ASP A 105 11.04 -29.01 -5.27
CA ASP A 105 11.87 -27.82 -5.15
C ASP A 105 11.83 -27.20 -3.74
N ASN A 106 11.04 -27.78 -2.82
CA ASN A 106 10.77 -27.25 -1.49
C ASN A 106 10.25 -25.80 -1.52
N LEU A 107 9.29 -25.54 -2.42
CA LEU A 107 8.68 -24.24 -2.66
C LEU A 107 7.17 -24.30 -2.48
N ILE A 108 6.57 -23.21 -2.03
CA ILE A 108 5.11 -23.08 -2.01
C ILE A 108 4.69 -22.53 -3.36
N GLN A 109 3.96 -23.33 -4.14
CA GLN A 109 3.27 -22.84 -5.32
C GLN A 109 1.95 -22.18 -4.90
N VAL A 110 1.89 -20.86 -5.05
CA VAL A 110 0.76 -20.05 -4.59
C VAL A 110 -0.37 -20.02 -5.63
N ALA A 111 0.00 -19.89 -6.90
CA ALA A 111 -0.91 -19.77 -8.02
C ALA A 111 -0.17 -19.99 -9.34
N SER A 112 -0.91 -20.08 -10.44
CA SER A 112 -0.36 -20.03 -11.79
C SER A 112 -1.26 -19.22 -12.71
N PHE A 113 -0.65 -18.41 -13.57
CA PHE A 113 -1.34 -17.48 -14.46
C PHE A 113 -0.90 -17.69 -15.89
N TYR A 114 -1.81 -17.61 -16.86
CA TYR A 114 -1.40 -17.58 -18.27
C TYR A 114 -0.93 -16.17 -18.66
N ASN A 115 -1.43 -15.14 -17.96
CA ASN A 115 -0.99 -13.76 -18.16
C ASN A 115 0.17 -13.43 -17.20
N PRO A 116 1.40 -13.17 -17.71
CA PRO A 116 2.55 -12.90 -16.86
C PRO A 116 2.37 -11.61 -16.03
N LYS A 117 1.57 -10.65 -16.48
CA LYS A 117 1.26 -9.44 -15.72
C LYS A 117 0.50 -9.77 -14.42
N ASN A 118 -0.38 -10.77 -14.44
CA ASN A 118 -1.16 -11.18 -13.27
C ASN A 118 -0.27 -11.89 -12.24
N ALA A 119 0.64 -12.77 -12.69
CA ALA A 119 1.64 -13.37 -11.82
C ALA A 119 2.50 -12.32 -11.11
N ASN A 120 2.99 -11.32 -11.85
CA ASN A 120 3.76 -10.21 -11.29
C ASN A 120 2.96 -9.37 -10.28
N ASN A 121 1.67 -9.14 -10.53
CA ASN A 121 0.82 -8.42 -9.59
C ASN A 121 0.62 -9.20 -8.28
N LEU A 122 0.41 -10.52 -8.35
CA LEU A 122 0.33 -11.36 -7.15
C LEU A 122 1.63 -11.29 -6.34
N VAL A 123 2.79 -11.38 -7.00
CA VAL A 123 4.09 -11.25 -6.33
C VAL A 123 4.22 -9.90 -5.61
N LYS A 124 3.79 -8.80 -6.24
CA LYS A 124 3.80 -7.48 -5.59
C LYS A 124 2.92 -7.45 -4.35
N VAL A 125 1.72 -8.03 -4.42
CA VAL A 125 0.80 -8.14 -3.28
C VAL A 125 1.40 -8.98 -2.15
N LEU A 126 2.00 -10.13 -2.45
CA LEU A 126 2.64 -10.98 -1.46
C LEU A 126 3.80 -10.24 -0.76
N LYS A 127 4.65 -9.57 -1.54
CA LYS A 127 5.78 -8.79 -1.01
C LYS A 127 5.33 -7.62 -0.14
N SER A 128 4.30 -6.88 -0.54
CA SER A 128 3.76 -5.78 0.27
C SER A 128 3.16 -6.23 1.59
N ASN A 129 2.84 -7.52 1.73
CA ASN A 129 2.33 -8.14 2.95
C ASN A 129 3.41 -8.93 3.71
N GLY A 130 4.69 -8.69 3.43
CA GLY A 130 5.81 -9.27 4.18
C GLY A 130 6.29 -10.64 3.71
N ILE A 131 5.72 -11.20 2.63
CA ILE A 131 6.21 -12.44 1.99
C ILE A 131 7.28 -12.06 0.96
N THR A 132 8.49 -11.78 1.43
CA THR A 132 9.58 -11.21 0.62
C THR A 132 10.17 -12.18 -0.41
N SER A 133 10.11 -13.48 -0.15
CA SER A 133 10.62 -14.55 -1.03
C SER A 133 9.74 -14.84 -2.26
N ALA A 134 8.60 -14.15 -2.41
CA ALA A 134 7.72 -14.33 -3.55
C ALA A 134 8.40 -14.00 -4.88
N ARG A 135 8.26 -14.88 -5.87
CA ARG A 135 8.82 -14.72 -7.21
C ARG A 135 7.93 -15.37 -8.28
N VAL A 136 8.02 -14.86 -9.50
CA VAL A 136 7.43 -15.52 -10.67
C VAL A 136 8.44 -16.54 -11.19
N GLY A 137 8.00 -17.77 -11.40
CA GLY A 137 8.80 -18.81 -12.03
C GLY A 137 8.83 -18.69 -13.54
N THR A 138 9.65 -19.52 -14.18
CA THR A 138 9.73 -19.58 -15.64
C THR A 138 8.39 -20.02 -16.23
N GLY A 139 8.03 -19.48 -17.39
CA GLY A 139 6.82 -19.89 -18.10
C GLY A 139 6.93 -21.34 -18.57
N GLU A 140 5.96 -22.16 -18.19
CA GLU A 140 5.89 -23.58 -18.55
C GLU A 140 4.66 -23.85 -19.40
N GLN A 141 4.80 -24.61 -20.48
CA GLN A 141 3.65 -25.02 -21.27
C GLN A 141 2.90 -26.13 -20.53
N LYS A 142 1.65 -25.87 -20.13
CA LYS A 142 0.80 -26.84 -19.44
C LYS A 142 -0.58 -26.88 -20.10
N THR A 143 -1.10 -28.09 -20.25
CA THR A 143 -2.49 -28.32 -20.64
C THR A 143 -3.33 -28.40 -19.38
N THR A 144 -4.29 -27.49 -19.23
CA THR A 144 -5.15 -27.44 -18.05
C THR A 144 -6.62 -27.62 -18.43
N SER A 145 -7.43 -28.07 -17.48
CA SER A 145 -8.88 -27.99 -17.58
C SER A 145 -9.34 -26.54 -17.38
N ARG A 146 -10.64 -26.29 -17.66
CA ARG A 146 -11.29 -25.03 -17.32
C ARG A 146 -11.06 -24.68 -15.85
N SER A 147 -10.66 -23.45 -15.58
CA SER A 147 -10.44 -22.98 -14.21
C SER A 147 -11.78 -22.84 -13.45
N PRO A 148 -11.81 -23.15 -12.15
CA PRO A 148 -12.92 -22.81 -11.29
C PRO A 148 -13.20 -21.30 -11.24
N ILE A 149 -14.42 -20.94 -10.82
CA ILE A 149 -14.76 -19.54 -10.57
C ILE A 149 -14.07 -19.08 -9.28
N ARG A 150 -13.35 -17.96 -9.36
CA ARG A 150 -12.78 -17.27 -8.19
C ARG A 150 -13.88 -16.76 -7.29
N LYS A 151 -13.84 -17.18 -6.02
CA LYS A 151 -14.74 -16.74 -4.96
C LYS A 151 -13.90 -16.26 -3.77
N PRO A 152 -14.32 -15.19 -3.08
CA PRO A 152 -13.74 -14.83 -1.80
C PRO A 152 -13.93 -15.96 -0.78
N GLY A 153 -12.93 -16.18 0.07
CA GLY A 153 -12.94 -17.21 1.10
C GLY A 153 -12.43 -18.58 0.64
N CYS A 154 -12.18 -19.45 1.62
CA CYS A 154 -11.79 -20.84 1.43
C CYS A 154 -12.98 -21.77 1.71
N ASN A 155 -14.00 -21.77 0.83
CA ASN A 155 -15.18 -22.64 0.95
C ASN A 155 -15.58 -23.23 -0.41
#